data_AF-A0A9D2B7M5-F1
#
_entry.id   AF-A0A9D2B7M5-F1
#
_cell.length_a   1.000
_cell.length_b   1.000
_cell.length_c   1.000
_cell.angle_alpha   90.00
_cell.angle_beta   90.00
_cell.angle_gamma   90.00
#
_symmetry.space_group_name_H-M   'P 1'
#
loop_
_entity.id
_entity.type
_entity.pdbx_description
1 polymer ?
#
loop_
_entity_poly.entity_id
_entity_poly.type
_entity_poly.pdbx_seq_one_letter_code
_entity_poly.pdbx_strand_id
1 'polypeptide(L)'
;MKRRSWAALAALLLVFSLSLCVHGLPAGEGTEQDVPQRGPQEPQSSSHGLLRWEGASLLLTEPEAGCEAFLSVDPVEEIAGRNPQAEVYFRCFSGDEGLPCRAVLTLENPYLEGEGPAPLPEDCRLYSLAKDGSLLDVTSLFTYVAEDEDGNQIDGWRTKVWTLGSYVIADCDLEDEA
;
A
#
# COMPACT_ATOMS: atom_id res chain seq x y z
N MET A 1 -26.04 10.52 -48.19
CA MET A 1 -24.75 11.26 -48.35
C MET A 1 -24.94 12.71 -47.93
N LYS A 2 -23.90 13.32 -47.31
CA LYS A 2 -23.80 14.66 -46.64
C LYS A 2 -24.36 14.66 -45.20
N ARG A 3 -23.57 14.71 -44.11
CA ARG A 3 -22.45 15.54 -43.58
C ARG A 3 -22.94 16.62 -42.57
N ARG A 4 -22.52 16.43 -41.31
CA ARG A 4 -22.12 17.38 -40.25
C ARG A 4 -23.16 18.38 -39.70
N SER A 5 -23.38 18.38 -38.38
CA SER A 5 -22.75 19.36 -37.46
C SER A 5 -23.08 19.05 -35.99
N TRP A 6 -22.11 19.29 -35.10
CA TRP A 6 -22.17 19.25 -33.65
C TRP A 6 -22.79 20.54 -33.07
N ALA A 7 -23.49 20.42 -31.94
CA ALA A 7 -23.64 21.42 -30.88
C ALA A 7 -24.14 20.66 -29.62
N ALA A 8 -23.38 20.44 -28.56
CA ALA A 8 -22.70 21.33 -27.60
C ALA A 8 -23.47 21.41 -26.27
N LEU A 9 -22.68 21.32 -25.19
CA LEU A 9 -22.96 21.71 -23.80
C LEU A 9 -23.86 20.79 -22.96
N ALA A 10 -23.23 19.87 -22.22
CA ALA A 10 -23.70 19.48 -20.90
C ALA A 10 -22.64 19.94 -19.88
N ALA A 11 -23.04 20.88 -19.04
CA ALA A 11 -22.21 21.52 -18.03
C ALA A 11 -21.82 20.53 -16.93
N LEU A 12 -20.53 20.54 -16.62
CA LEU A 12 -19.89 19.81 -15.53
C LEU A 12 -20.25 20.50 -14.21
N LEU A 13 -21.02 19.82 -13.36
CA LEU A 13 -21.21 20.17 -11.95
C LEU A 13 -20.57 19.04 -11.13
N LEU A 14 -19.25 19.12 -10.97
CA LEU A 14 -18.49 18.31 -10.03
C LEU A 14 -18.71 18.91 -8.64
N VAL A 15 -19.60 18.30 -7.87
CA VAL A 15 -19.66 18.49 -6.43
C VAL A 15 -18.52 17.66 -5.85
N PHE A 16 -17.39 18.31 -5.58
CA PHE A 16 -16.30 17.74 -4.79
C PHE A 16 -16.82 17.51 -3.36
N SER A 17 -17.13 16.25 -3.03
CA SER A 17 -17.38 15.87 -1.64
C SER A 17 -16.06 15.47 -1.01
N LEU A 18 -15.28 16.48 -0.61
CA LEU A 18 -14.17 16.29 0.32
C LEU A 18 -14.79 15.87 1.66
N SER A 19 -14.76 14.58 1.98
CA SER A 19 -15.16 14.13 3.31
C SER A 19 -14.01 14.42 4.29
N LEU A 20 -13.93 15.69 4.68
CA LEU A 20 -13.07 16.20 5.73
C LEU A 20 -13.67 15.77 7.07
N CYS A 21 -13.30 14.59 7.57
CA CYS A 21 -13.60 14.24 8.96
C CYS A 21 -12.61 14.96 9.86
N VAL A 22 -12.94 16.20 10.26
CA VAL A 22 -12.29 16.85 11.38
C VAL A 22 -13.34 17.44 12.33
N HIS A 23 -13.11 17.18 13.62
CA HIS A 23 -13.77 17.69 14.82
C HIS A 23 -15.08 17.03 15.29
N GLY A 24 -14.89 16.07 16.21
CA GLY A 24 -15.82 15.80 17.30
C GLY A 24 -15.04 15.53 18.59
N LEU A 25 -14.73 16.58 19.37
CA LEU A 25 -14.43 16.47 20.80
C LEU A 25 -15.73 16.81 21.57
N PRO A 26 -16.06 16.07 22.63
CA PRO A 26 -15.62 16.56 23.93
C PRO A 26 -15.08 15.48 24.89
N ALA A 27 -14.02 15.88 25.60
CA ALA A 27 -13.62 15.56 26.97
C ALA A 27 -13.79 14.11 27.51
N GLY A 28 -12.66 13.44 27.68
CA GLY A 28 -12.44 12.38 28.66
C GLY A 28 -10.93 12.19 28.88
N GLU A 29 -10.44 12.48 30.07
CA GLU A 29 -9.05 12.23 30.47
C GLU A 29 -8.71 10.74 30.32
N GLY A 30 -7.74 10.43 29.48
CA GLY A 30 -7.11 9.12 29.36
C GLY A 30 -5.82 9.30 28.58
N THR A 31 -4.68 8.99 29.20
CA THR A 31 -3.36 9.07 28.59
C THR A 31 -3.20 7.97 27.54
N GLU A 32 -3.71 8.19 26.34
CA GLU A 32 -3.27 7.44 25.16
C GLU A 32 -2.03 8.15 24.62
N GLN A 33 -0.91 7.41 24.58
CA GLN A 33 0.29 7.90 23.91
C GLN A 33 -0.06 8.04 22.43
N ASP A 34 -0.23 9.28 22.00
CA ASP A 34 -0.49 9.68 20.62
C ASP A 34 0.71 9.21 19.78
N VAL A 35 0.62 8.00 19.20
CA VAL A 35 1.62 7.50 18.24
C VAL A 35 1.56 8.46 17.05
N PRO A 36 2.63 9.20 16.74
CA PRO A 36 2.57 10.20 15.68
C PRO A 36 2.34 9.49 14.35
N GLN A 37 1.13 9.63 13.83
CA GLN A 37 0.74 9.16 12.50
C GLN A 37 1.68 9.82 11.47
N ARG A 38 2.45 9.00 10.75
CA ARG A 38 3.50 9.48 9.82
C ARG A 38 2.89 10.06 8.55
N GLY A 39 1.62 9.72 8.26
CA GLY A 39 0.86 10.19 7.12
C GLY A 39 1.37 9.63 5.78
N PRO A 40 0.64 9.87 4.68
CA PRO A 40 1.06 9.44 3.35
C PRO A 40 2.36 10.14 2.90
N GLN A 41 3.30 9.36 2.39
CA GLN A 41 4.63 9.81 1.94
C GLN A 41 4.76 9.78 0.42
N GLU A 42 5.40 10.81 -0.15
CA GLU A 42 5.83 10.83 -1.55
C GLU A 42 7.04 9.90 -1.77
N PRO A 43 7.21 9.34 -2.98
CA PRO A 43 8.39 8.54 -3.29
C PRO A 43 9.67 9.40 -3.31
N GLN A 44 10.75 8.88 -2.73
CA GLN A 44 12.05 9.54 -2.58
C GLN A 44 12.85 9.65 -3.89
N SER A 45 12.57 8.79 -4.86
CA SER A 45 13.19 8.81 -6.19
C SER A 45 12.18 8.39 -7.24
N SER A 46 12.21 9.10 -8.37
CA SER A 46 11.39 8.84 -9.56
C SER A 46 12.25 8.87 -10.82
N SER A 47 13.39 8.18 -10.81
CA SER A 47 14.24 8.06 -12.01
C SER A 47 13.84 6.83 -12.83
N HIS A 48 13.69 6.98 -14.16
CA HIS A 48 13.42 5.88 -15.09
C HIS A 48 12.19 5.01 -14.75
N GLY A 49 11.14 5.61 -14.19
CA GLY A 49 9.92 4.88 -13.84
C GLY A 49 10.03 4.01 -12.59
N LEU A 50 11.09 4.16 -11.79
CA LEU A 50 11.19 3.55 -10.47
C LEU A 50 10.72 4.55 -9.42
N LEU A 51 9.65 4.23 -8.69
CA LEU A 51 9.22 4.94 -7.48
C LEU A 51 9.72 4.17 -6.25
N ARG A 52 10.27 4.88 -5.26
CA ARG A 52 10.79 4.26 -4.03
C ARG A 52 10.28 4.95 -2.78
N TRP A 53 9.81 4.15 -1.82
CA TRP A 53 9.50 4.55 -0.46
C TRP A 53 10.38 3.77 0.53
N GLU A 54 10.36 4.18 1.79
CA GLU A 54 10.88 3.35 2.88
C GLU A 54 10.04 2.07 2.95
N GLY A 55 10.66 0.90 2.72
CA GLY A 55 9.99 -0.39 2.84
C GLY A 55 9.21 -0.84 1.59
N ALA A 56 9.25 -0.12 0.47
CA ALA A 56 8.62 -0.56 -0.78
C ALA A 56 9.17 0.15 -2.03
N SER A 57 9.10 -0.51 -3.17
CA SER A 57 9.43 0.08 -4.48
C SER A 57 8.48 -0.38 -5.58
N LEU A 58 8.34 0.46 -6.61
CA LEU A 58 7.47 0.23 -7.73
C LEU A 58 8.18 0.57 -9.03
N LEU A 59 8.42 -0.45 -9.87
CA LEU A 59 9.00 -0.28 -11.20
C LEU A 59 7.89 -0.26 -12.25
N LEU A 60 7.66 0.91 -12.85
CA LEU A 60 6.69 1.10 -13.91
C LEU A 60 7.17 0.38 -15.18
N THR A 61 6.31 -0.47 -15.74
CA THR A 61 6.58 -1.18 -17.00
C THR A 61 6.31 -0.29 -18.22
N GLU A 62 5.42 0.69 -18.08
CA GLU A 62 5.07 1.68 -19.11
C GLU A 62 5.12 3.09 -18.48
N PRO A 63 6.27 3.79 -18.52
CA PRO A 63 6.50 5.02 -17.74
C PRO A 63 5.71 6.24 -18.22
N GLU A 64 5.06 6.16 -19.40
CA GLU A 64 4.18 7.22 -19.90
C GLU A 64 2.85 7.29 -19.13
N ALA A 65 2.52 6.25 -18.34
CA ALA A 65 1.47 6.30 -17.34
C ALA A 65 2.03 6.94 -16.07
N GLY A 66 1.76 8.24 -15.86
CA GLY A 66 2.03 8.90 -14.60
C GLY A 66 1.29 8.15 -13.47
N CYS A 67 2.04 7.56 -12.54
CA CYS A 67 1.50 6.91 -11.36
C CYS A 67 1.88 7.79 -10.16
N GLU A 68 1.00 8.73 -9.83
CA GLU A 68 1.13 9.51 -8.60
C GLU A 68 0.61 8.66 -7.45
N ALA A 69 1.56 8.13 -6.67
CA ALA A 69 1.28 7.27 -5.55
C ALA A 69 1.92 7.86 -4.28
N PHE A 70 1.25 7.66 -3.17
CA PHE A 70 1.71 7.94 -1.83
C PHE A 70 1.66 6.65 -1.02
N LEU A 71 2.54 6.50 -0.04
CA LEU A 71 2.56 5.35 0.86
C LEU A 71 2.31 5.79 2.29
N SER A 72 1.29 5.24 2.94
CA SER A 72 1.18 5.25 4.39
C SER A 72 1.62 3.89 4.95
N VAL A 73 2.35 3.94 6.06
CA VAL A 73 2.75 2.77 6.86
C VAL A 73 2.03 2.76 8.21
N ASP A 74 1.09 3.68 8.39
CA ASP A 74 0.34 3.81 9.63
C ASP A 74 -0.52 2.57 9.87
N PRO A 75 -0.62 2.09 11.12
CA PRO A 75 -1.38 0.90 11.42
C PRO A 75 -2.87 1.13 11.18
N VAL A 76 -3.53 0.10 10.63
CA VAL A 76 -4.98 0.00 10.68
C VAL A 76 -5.32 -0.82 11.92
N GLU A 77 -5.65 -0.13 13.01
CA GLU A 77 -5.82 -0.71 14.36
C GLU A 77 -6.73 -1.95 14.38
N GLU A 78 -7.82 -1.93 13.62
CA GLU A 78 -8.74 -3.08 13.50
C GLU A 78 -8.02 -4.33 12.97
N ILE A 79 -7.09 -4.17 12.04
CA ILE A 79 -6.31 -5.25 11.45
C ILE A 79 -5.17 -5.67 12.37
N ALA A 80 -4.46 -4.70 12.96
CA ALA A 80 -3.35 -4.97 13.87
C ALA A 80 -3.78 -5.75 15.12
N GLY A 81 -5.02 -5.56 15.57
CA GLY A 81 -5.57 -6.27 16.72
C GLY A 81 -6.13 -7.67 16.44
N ARG A 82 -6.17 -8.15 15.18
CA ARG A 82 -6.81 -9.44 14.85
C ARG A 82 -6.09 -10.64 15.45
N ASN A 83 -4.76 -10.65 15.38
CA ASN A 83 -3.95 -11.67 16.04
C ASN A 83 -2.89 -10.99 16.92
N PRO A 84 -3.02 -11.04 18.26
CA PRO A 84 -2.07 -10.41 19.18
C PRO A 84 -0.66 -11.01 19.18
N GLN A 85 -0.48 -12.20 18.59
CA GLN A 85 0.83 -12.81 18.41
C GLN A 85 1.50 -12.39 17.09
N ALA A 86 0.74 -11.78 16.18
CA ALA A 86 1.26 -11.39 14.88
C ALA A 86 1.94 -10.03 14.95
N GLU A 87 3.14 -9.97 14.40
CA GLU A 87 3.81 -8.71 14.10
C GLU A 87 3.45 -8.29 12.67
N VAL A 88 2.72 -7.18 12.53
CA VAL A 88 2.16 -6.73 11.25
C VAL A 88 2.75 -5.42 10.74
N TYR A 89 2.88 -5.32 9.42
CA TYR A 89 3.42 -4.15 8.74
C TYR A 89 2.53 -3.73 7.57
N PHE A 90 2.19 -2.44 7.53
CA PHE A 90 1.27 -1.89 6.54
C PHE A 90 2.00 -1.22 5.38
N ARG A 91 1.46 -1.39 4.18
CA ARG A 91 1.86 -0.72 2.94
C ARG A 91 0.61 -0.25 2.22
N CYS A 92 0.07 0.86 2.70
CA CYS A 92 -1.18 1.45 2.23
C CYS A 92 -0.90 2.47 1.14
N PHE A 93 -0.96 2.04 -0.12
CA PHE A 93 -0.78 2.94 -1.26
C PHE A 93 -2.06 3.72 -1.53
N SER A 94 -1.93 5.04 -1.65
CA SER A 94 -3.00 5.96 -2.06
C SER A 94 -2.53 6.83 -3.22
N GLY A 95 -3.45 7.46 -3.93
CA GLY A 95 -3.15 8.22 -5.14
C GLY A 95 -4.44 8.55 -5.90
N ASP A 96 -4.31 9.27 -7.01
CA ASP A 96 -5.48 9.60 -7.84
C ASP A 96 -6.16 8.31 -8.33
N GLU A 97 -7.47 8.26 -8.16
CA GLU A 97 -8.28 7.04 -8.16
C GLU A 97 -8.06 6.15 -9.40
N GLY A 98 -7.74 4.87 -9.18
CA GLY A 98 -7.87 3.83 -10.21
C GLY A 98 -6.88 3.90 -11.36
N LEU A 99 -5.68 4.46 -11.16
CA LEU A 99 -4.67 4.47 -12.21
C LEU A 99 -4.15 3.05 -12.51
N PRO A 100 -4.27 2.57 -13.76
CA PRO A 100 -3.66 1.32 -14.19
C PRO A 100 -2.13 1.45 -14.12
N CYS A 101 -1.55 1.06 -13.00
CA CYS A 101 -0.12 1.14 -12.74
C CYS A 101 0.47 -0.24 -13.08
N ARG A 102 0.69 -0.49 -14.38
CA ARG A 102 1.36 -1.70 -14.87
C ARG A 102 2.78 -1.69 -14.35
N ALA A 103 3.00 -2.39 -13.26
CA ALA A 103 4.24 -2.25 -12.53
C ALA A 103 4.64 -3.57 -11.87
N VAL A 104 5.92 -3.62 -11.52
CA VAL A 104 6.46 -4.61 -10.61
C VAL A 104 6.55 -3.95 -9.23
N LEU A 105 5.69 -4.40 -8.31
CA LEU A 105 5.70 -3.99 -6.91
C LEU A 105 6.67 -4.88 -6.16
N THR A 106 7.55 -4.27 -5.35
CA THR A 106 8.37 -4.96 -4.36
C THR A 106 8.06 -4.39 -2.98
N LEU A 107 7.64 -5.26 -2.06
CA LEU A 107 7.47 -4.94 -0.65
C LEU A 107 8.72 -5.44 0.08
N GLU A 108 9.54 -4.52 0.61
CA GLU A 108 10.78 -4.86 1.31
C GLU A 108 10.45 -5.56 2.64
N ASN A 109 11.30 -6.50 3.06
CA ASN A 109 11.11 -7.28 4.28
C ASN A 109 11.31 -6.40 5.53
N PRO A 110 10.24 -6.10 6.28
CA PRO A 110 10.33 -5.19 7.41
C PRO A 110 11.06 -5.80 8.62
N TYR A 111 11.14 -7.13 8.70
CA TYR A 111 11.70 -7.81 9.86
C TYR A 111 13.24 -7.84 9.88
N LEU A 112 13.91 -7.41 8.80
CA LEU A 112 15.37 -7.46 8.70
C LEU A 112 16.09 -6.42 9.56
N GLU A 113 15.42 -5.32 9.89
CA GLU A 113 16.02 -4.23 10.66
C GLU A 113 15.72 -4.34 12.18
N GLY A 114 15.02 -5.40 12.60
CA GLY A 114 14.62 -5.62 13.99
C GLY A 114 15.71 -6.22 14.88
N GLU A 115 15.55 -6.07 16.20
CA GLU A 115 16.45 -6.63 17.24
C GLU A 115 16.22 -8.15 17.51
N GLY A 116 15.28 -8.78 16.79
CA GLY A 116 14.88 -10.18 16.94
C GLY A 116 15.28 -11.06 15.76
N PRO A 117 15.14 -12.40 15.89
CA PRO A 117 15.26 -13.27 14.72
C PRO A 117 14.14 -12.94 13.73
N ALA A 118 14.51 -12.49 12.53
CA ALA A 118 13.55 -12.30 11.46
C ALA A 118 12.86 -13.64 11.14
N PRO A 119 11.52 -13.65 10.95
CA PRO A 119 10.82 -14.83 10.46
C PRO A 119 11.36 -15.23 9.09
N LEU A 120 11.30 -16.53 8.79
CA LEU A 120 11.65 -17.00 7.46
C LEU A 120 10.65 -16.42 6.45
N PRO A 121 11.08 -15.92 5.28
CA PRO A 121 10.16 -15.30 4.33
C PRO A 121 9.02 -16.20 3.83
N GLU A 122 9.19 -17.52 3.93
CA GLU A 122 8.20 -18.55 3.60
C GLU A 122 7.13 -18.77 4.68
N ASP A 123 7.40 -18.34 5.91
CA ASP A 123 6.44 -18.37 7.03
C ASP A 123 5.57 -17.11 7.06
N CYS A 124 6.03 -16.02 6.44
CA CYS A 124 5.30 -14.76 6.37
C CYS A 124 4.06 -14.87 5.46
N ARG A 125 3.02 -14.12 5.83
CA ARG A 125 1.76 -13.96 5.10
C ARG A 125 1.63 -12.57 4.53
N LEU A 126 1.10 -12.48 3.32
CA LEU A 126 0.79 -11.22 2.66
C LEU A 126 -0.69 -11.14 2.36
N TYR A 127 -1.31 -10.06 2.80
CA TYR A 127 -2.73 -9.80 2.59
C TYR A 127 -2.93 -8.54 1.75
N SER A 128 -3.95 -8.55 0.89
CA SER A 128 -4.54 -7.32 0.36
C SER A 128 -5.61 -6.83 1.32
N LEU A 129 -5.57 -5.55 1.67
CA LEU A 129 -6.56 -4.89 2.52
C LEU A 129 -7.54 -4.08 1.66
N ALA A 130 -8.81 -4.46 1.72
CA ALA A 130 -9.89 -3.75 1.06
C ALA A 130 -10.37 -2.53 1.87
N LYS A 131 -11.06 -1.60 1.22
CA LYS A 131 -11.60 -0.38 1.86
C LYS A 131 -12.64 -0.66 2.94
N ASP A 132 -13.26 -1.84 2.92
CA ASP A 132 -14.24 -2.28 3.91
C ASP A 132 -13.61 -3.03 5.10
N GLY A 133 -12.28 -3.10 5.18
CA GLY A 133 -11.56 -3.79 6.24
C GLY A 133 -11.37 -5.30 6.00
N SER A 134 -11.82 -5.83 4.86
CA SER A 134 -11.61 -7.25 4.53
C SER A 134 -10.15 -7.51 4.14
N LEU A 135 -9.62 -8.65 4.58
CA LEU A 135 -8.33 -9.17 4.14
C LEU A 135 -8.53 -10.26 3.09
N LEU A 136 -7.62 -10.31 2.12
CA LEU A 136 -7.51 -11.41 1.17
C LEU A 136 -6.06 -11.90 1.19
N ASP A 137 -5.84 -13.18 1.49
CA ASP A 137 -4.50 -13.79 1.37
C ASP A 137 -4.05 -13.74 -0.10
N VAL A 138 -2.96 -13.02 -0.34
CA VAL A 138 -2.30 -12.87 -1.63
C VAL A 138 -0.86 -13.41 -1.59
N THR A 139 -0.46 -14.13 -0.55
CA THR A 139 0.89 -14.68 -0.34
C THR A 139 1.38 -15.42 -1.59
N SER A 140 0.53 -16.25 -2.20
CA SER A 140 0.88 -17.02 -3.41
C SER A 140 1.08 -16.17 -4.67
N LEU A 141 0.64 -14.91 -4.69
CA LEU A 141 0.83 -13.99 -5.81
C LEU A 141 2.19 -13.29 -5.76
N PHE A 142 2.86 -13.35 -4.61
CA PHE A 142 4.17 -12.76 -4.42
C PHE A 142 5.26 -13.83 -4.48
N THR A 143 6.45 -13.41 -4.90
CA THR A 143 7.66 -14.23 -4.86
C THR A 143 8.70 -13.49 -4.05
N TYR A 144 9.26 -14.13 -3.03
CA TYR A 144 10.37 -13.55 -2.29
C TYR A 144 11.64 -13.53 -3.14
N VAL A 145 12.34 -12.41 -3.12
CA VAL A 145 13.57 -12.16 -3.88
C VAL A 145 14.61 -11.60 -2.91
N ALA A 146 15.65 -12.38 -2.62
CA ALA A 146 16.76 -11.94 -1.77
C ALA A 146 17.68 -10.97 -2.51
N GLU A 147 18.08 -11.33 -3.74
CA GLU A 147 18.93 -10.53 -4.62
C GLU A 147 18.31 -10.44 -6.02
N ASP A 148 18.54 -9.33 -6.73
CA ASP A 148 18.20 -9.20 -8.14
C ASP A 148 19.24 -9.88 -9.07
N GLU A 149 18.99 -9.81 -10.38
CA GLU A 149 19.86 -10.44 -11.40
C GLU A 149 21.28 -9.86 -11.42
N ASP A 150 21.48 -8.66 -10.89
CA ASP A 150 22.77 -7.96 -10.81
C ASP A 150 23.48 -8.20 -9.46
N GLY A 151 22.88 -8.98 -8.56
CA GLY A 151 23.41 -9.27 -7.23
C GLY A 151 23.18 -8.14 -6.23
N ASN A 152 22.27 -7.20 -6.51
CA ASN A 152 21.88 -6.20 -5.53
C ASN A 152 20.88 -6.84 -4.56
N GLN A 153 21.10 -6.59 -3.27
CA GLN A 153 20.19 -7.00 -2.22
C GLN A 153 18.82 -6.31 -2.40
N ILE A 154 17.76 -7.12 -2.43
CA ILE A 154 16.37 -6.70 -2.53
C ILE A 154 15.64 -7.03 -1.24
N ASP A 155 15.80 -8.27 -0.77
CA ASP A 155 15.11 -8.83 0.39
C ASP A 155 13.65 -8.42 0.50
N GLY A 156 12.85 -8.80 -0.48
CA GLY A 156 11.46 -8.39 -0.52
C GLY A 156 10.57 -9.30 -1.36
N TRP A 157 9.27 -9.16 -1.16
CA TRP A 157 8.25 -9.86 -1.91
C TRP A 157 7.87 -9.06 -3.16
N ARG A 158 7.98 -9.70 -4.32
CA ARG A 158 7.74 -9.08 -5.61
C ARG A 158 6.50 -9.65 -6.29
N THR A 159 5.70 -8.77 -6.91
CA THR A 159 4.58 -9.18 -7.76
C THR A 159 4.33 -8.20 -8.90
N LYS A 160 3.62 -8.64 -9.93
CA LYS A 160 3.12 -7.76 -10.99
C LYS A 160 1.74 -7.25 -10.60
N VAL A 161 1.59 -5.93 -10.59
CA VAL A 161 0.33 -5.27 -10.28
C VAL A 161 -0.19 -4.52 -11.50
N TRP A 162 -1.51 -4.48 -11.62
CA TRP A 162 -2.22 -3.62 -12.57
C TRP A 162 -2.83 -2.40 -11.88
N THR A 163 -3.08 -2.51 -10.58
CA THR A 163 -3.62 -1.47 -9.71
C THR A 163 -2.88 -1.54 -8.38
N LEU A 164 -2.54 -0.39 -7.81
CA LEU A 164 -2.04 -0.31 -6.44
C LEU A 164 -3.20 -0.37 -5.45
N GLY A 165 -2.97 -1.01 -4.31
CA GLY A 165 -3.91 -1.10 -3.20
C GLY A 165 -3.15 -1.14 -1.89
N SER A 166 -3.82 -1.49 -0.80
CA SER A 166 -3.18 -1.64 0.50
C SER A 166 -2.75 -3.09 0.72
N TYR A 167 -1.56 -3.28 1.28
CA TYR A 167 -1.00 -4.58 1.62
C TYR A 167 -0.60 -4.65 3.09
N VAL A 168 -0.73 -5.82 3.67
CA VAL A 168 -0.31 -6.13 5.04
C VAL A 168 0.64 -7.32 4.99
N ILE A 169 1.79 -7.19 5.65
CA ILE A 169 2.76 -8.27 5.85
C ILE A 169 2.63 -8.72 7.30
N ALA A 170 2.48 -10.01 7.53
CA ALA A 170 2.40 -10.61 8.86
C ALA A 170 3.38 -11.78 8.97
N ASP A 171 3.91 -12.03 10.16
CA ASP A 171 4.82 -13.14 10.46
C ASP A 171 4.08 -14.47 10.70
N CYS A 172 2.77 -14.40 10.89
CA CYS A 172 1.87 -15.55 11.02
C CYS A 172 0.48 -15.24 10.44
N ASP A 173 -0.44 -16.19 10.55
CA ASP A 173 -1.81 -16.04 10.05
C ASP A 173 -2.60 -14.99 10.86
N LEU A 174 -3.39 -14.16 10.18
CA LEU A 174 -4.24 -13.12 10.81
C LEU A 174 -5.71 -13.54 10.90
N GLU A 175 -6.11 -14.61 10.23
CA GLU A 175 -7.47 -15.15 10.25
C GLU A 175 -7.63 -16.37 11.18
N ASP A 176 -6.52 -16.93 11.66
CA ASP A 176 -6.54 -17.95 12.71
C ASP A 176 -6.89 -17.30 14.06
N GLU A 177 -8.17 -17.33 14.42
CA GLU A 177 -8.63 -17.09 15.79
C GLU A 177 -8.00 -18.14 16.71
N ALA A 178 -7.07 -17.72 17.57
CA ALA A 178 -6.41 -18.57 18.56
C ALA A 178 -7.36 -19.10 19.65
#